data_AF-A0A2E6BJR3-F1
#
_entry.id   AF-A0A2E6BJR3-F1
#
_cell.length_a   1.000
_cell.length_b   1.000
_cell.length_c   1.000
_cell.angle_alpha   90.00
_cell.angle_beta   90.00
_cell.angle_gamma   90.00
#
_symmetry.space_group_name_H-M   'P 1'
#
loop_
_entity.id
_entity.type
_entity.pdbx_description
1 polymer ?
#
loop_
_entity_poly.entity_id
_entity_poly.type
_entity_poly.pdbx_seq_one_letter_code
_entity_poly.pdbx_strand_id
1 'polypeptide(L)' 'MFCDTVNGAHASARLCSVIETAKANGLEPYQYLRHLLTELPKAITDAEVEKLLPWQIDPLTLE' A
#
# COMPACT_ATOMS: atom_id res chain seq x y z
N MET A 1 5.05 -18.44 -17.22
CA MET A 1 5.83 -17.65 -16.24
C MET A 1 5.51 -16.19 -16.54
N PHE A 2 4.65 -15.55 -15.74
CA PHE A 2 4.02 -14.25 -16.04
C PHE A 2 4.93 -13.06 -15.74
N CYS A 3 6.17 -13.11 -16.23
CA CYS A 3 7.22 -12.13 -15.90
C CYS A 3 7.92 -11.64 -17.18
N ASP A 4 7.15 -11.15 -18.15
CA ASP A 4 7.68 -10.73 -19.47
C ASP A 4 7.33 -9.29 -19.85
N THR A 5 7.03 -8.43 -18.87
CA THR A 5 7.08 -6.98 -19.10
C THR A 5 7.89 -6.33 -17.99
N VAL A 6 8.90 -5.53 -18.37
CA VAL A 6 9.66 -4.67 -17.46
C VAL A 6 8.71 -3.83 -16.59
N ASN A 7 7.58 -3.43 -17.16
CA ASN A 7 6.52 -2.71 -16.46
C ASN A 7 5.81 -3.57 -15.39
N GLY A 8 5.51 -4.83 -15.68
CA GLY A 8 4.93 -5.79 -14.73
C GLY A 8 5.89 -6.19 -13.62
N ALA A 9 7.17 -6.37 -13.93
CA ALA A 9 8.21 -6.62 -12.93
C ALA A 9 8.45 -5.39 -12.02
N HIS A 10 8.45 -4.18 -12.57
CA HIS A 10 8.55 -2.94 -11.79
C HIS A 10 7.31 -2.69 -10.93
N ALA A 11 6.11 -2.95 -11.46
CA ALA A 11 4.87 -2.87 -10.68
C ALA A 11 4.89 -3.88 -9.53
N SER A 12 5.37 -5.11 -9.79
CA SER A 12 5.50 -6.15 -8.76
C SER A 12 6.54 -5.79 -7.71
N ALA A 13 7.68 -5.23 -8.08
CA ALA A 13 8.70 -4.76 -7.14
C ALA A 13 8.20 -3.62 -6.26
N ARG A 14 7.41 -2.69 -6.82
CA ARG A 14 6.77 -1.61 -6.05
C ARG A 14 5.74 -2.16 -5.08
N LEU A 15 4.90 -3.10 -5.50
CA LEU A 15 3.95 -3.77 -4.60
C LEU A 15 4.66 -4.54 -3.48
N CYS A 16 5.72 -5.30 -3.80
CA CYS A 16 6.53 -5.96 -2.78
C CYS A 16 7.13 -4.97 -1.79
N SER A 17 7.62 -3.81 -2.25
CA SER A 17 8.16 -2.78 -1.36
C SER A 17 7.08 -2.22 -0.42
N VAL A 18 5.86 -1.99 -0.93
CA VAL A 18 4.72 -1.53 -0.12
C VAL A 18 4.30 -2.59 0.89
N ILE A 19 4.26 -3.86 0.48
CA ILE A 19 3.95 -5.00 1.36
C ILE A 19 4.98 -5.12 2.48
N GLU A 20 6.26 -5.07 2.17
CA GLU A 20 7.33 -5.15 3.18
C GLU A 20 7.29 -3.94 4.12
N THR A 21 6.96 -2.75 3.61
CA THR A 21 6.77 -1.55 4.43
C THR A 21 5.57 -1.70 5.37
N ALA A 22 4.45 -2.23 4.89
CA ALA A 22 3.27 -2.50 5.71
C ALA A 22 3.60 -3.51 6.83
N LYS A 23 4.29 -4.60 6.51
CA LYS A 23 4.76 -5.60 7.50
C LYS A 23 5.70 -4.99 8.53
N ALA A 24 6.62 -4.14 8.11
CA ALA A 24 7.55 -3.45 9.01
C ALA A 24 6.82 -2.53 10.01
N ASN A 25 5.63 -2.02 9.65
CA ASN A 25 4.76 -1.24 10.53
C ASN A 25 3.73 -2.09 11.28
N GLY A 26 3.79 -3.42 11.19
CA GLY A 26 2.86 -4.33 11.86
C GLY A 26 1.46 -4.39 11.23
N LEU A 27 1.31 -3.86 10.02
CA LEU A 27 0.05 -3.90 9.28
C LEU A 27 -0.09 -5.22 8.52
N GLU A 28 -1.32 -5.74 8.45
CA GLU A 28 -1.64 -6.84 7.55
C GLU A 28 -1.57 -6.34 6.09
N PRO A 29 -0.69 -6.87 5.24
CA PRO A 29 -0.40 -6.28 3.94
C PRO A 29 -1.60 -6.26 3.00
N TYR A 30 -2.45 -7.27 3.06
CA TYR A 30 -3.60 -7.36 2.19
C TYR A 30 -4.65 -6.30 2.54
N GLN A 31 -4.94 -6.15 3.84
CA GLN A 31 -5.88 -5.13 4.33
C GLN A 31 -5.36 -3.72 4.03
N TYR A 32 -4.07 -3.46 4.32
CA TYR A 32 -3.45 -2.17 4.04
C TYR A 32 -3.48 -1.84 2.54
N LEU A 33 -3.13 -2.79 1.66
CA LEU A 33 -3.16 -2.56 0.21
C LEU A 33 -4.58 -2.27 -0.29
N ARG A 34 -5.57 -3.01 0.22
CA ARG A 34 -6.98 -2.79 -0.13
C ARG A 34 -7.47 -1.42 0.31
N HIS A 35 -7.15 -1.02 1.54
CA HIS A 35 -7.48 0.29 2.08
C HIS A 35 -6.80 1.40 1.26
N LEU A 36 -5.50 1.30 1.03
CA LEU A 36 -4.73 2.24 0.22
C LEU A 36 -5.34 2.40 -1.18
N LEU A 37 -5.60 1.32 -1.90
CA LEU A 37 -6.19 1.41 -3.25
C LEU A 37 -7.63 1.95 -3.27
N THR A 38 -8.35 1.89 -2.14
CA THR A 38 -9.72 2.40 -2.01
C THR A 38 -9.75 3.88 -1.64
N GLU A 39 -8.87 4.33 -0.75
CA GLU A 39 -8.82 5.69 -0.23
C GLU A 39 -7.90 6.62 -1.03
N LEU A 40 -6.83 6.10 -1.64
CA LEU A 40 -5.91 6.89 -2.47
C LEU A 40 -6.61 7.67 -3.60
N PRO A 41 -7.57 7.11 -4.36
CA PRO A 41 -8.30 7.90 -5.37
C PRO A 41 -9.24 8.96 -4.75
N LYS A 42 -9.57 8.86 -3.46
CA LYS A 42 -10.39 9.86 -2.74
C LYS A 42 -9.54 10.97 -2.11
N ALA A 43 -8.25 10.72 -1.91
CA ALA A 43 -7.31 11.70 -1.38
C ALA A 43 -7.00 12.77 -2.44
N ILE A 44 -7.54 13.98 -2.24
CA ILE A 44 -7.34 15.13 -3.15
C ILE A 44 -6.15 15.99 -2.72
N THR A 45 -5.79 15.96 -1.44
CA THR A 45 -4.72 16.77 -0.86
C THR A 45 -3.57 15.91 -0.36
N ASP A 46 -2.37 16.50 -0.33
CA ASP A 46 -1.17 15.90 0.25
C ASP A 46 -1.40 15.38 1.67
N ALA A 47 -2.04 16.17 2.54
CA ALA A 47 -2.38 15.76 3.90
C ALA A 47 -3.26 14.49 3.97
N GLU A 48 -4.20 14.31 3.02
CA GLU A 48 -5.02 13.09 2.96
C GLU A 48 -4.20 11.90 2.47
N VAL A 49 -3.25 12.10 1.56
CA VAL A 49 -2.30 11.05 1.15
C VAL A 49 -1.36 10.67 2.29
N GLU A 50 -0.90 11.63 3.09
CA GLU A 50 -0.03 11.37 4.25
C GLU A 50 -0.71 10.49 5.31
N LYS A 51 -2.01 10.66 5.52
CA LYS A 51 -2.80 9.79 6.42
C LYS A 51 -2.88 8.34 5.95
N LEU A 52 -2.68 8.09 4.66
CA LEU A 52 -2.68 6.73 4.10
C LEU A 52 -1.33 6.03 4.23
N LEU A 53 -0.31 6.69 4.77
CA LEU A 53 1.02 6.11 4.95
C LEU A 53 1.01 5.04 6.05
N PRO A 54 1.84 3.99 5.91
CA PRO A 54 1.73 2.79 6.75
C PRO A 54 2.10 3.03 8.23
N TRP A 55 2.72 4.16 8.55
CA TRP A 55 3.01 4.59 9.93
C TRP A 55 1.98 5.57 10.52
N GLN A 56 0.99 6.00 9.72
CA GLN A 56 -0.13 6.83 10.18
C GLN A 56 -1.41 6.00 10.37
N ILE A 57 -1.44 4.75 9.88
CA ILE A 57 -2.58 3.86 10.00
C ILE A 57 -2.38 2.93 11.20
N ASP A 58 -3.40 2.85 12.05
CA ASP A 58 -3.45 1.89 13.14
C ASP A 58 -3.86 0.50 12.62
N PRO A 59 -3.07 -0.56 12.86
CA PRO A 59 -3.40 -1.92 12.41
C PRO A 59 -4.73 -2.44 12.96
N LEU A 60 -5.19 -1.91 14.10
CA LEU A 60 -6.46 -2.28 14.72
C LEU A 60 -7.69 -1.62 14.07
N THR A 61 -7.47 -0.62 13.22
CA THR A 61 -8.53 0.12 12.51
C THR A 61 -8.76 -0.38 11.08
N LEU A 62 -7.87 -1.25 10.58
CA LEU A 62 -8.00 -1.92 9.30
C LEU A 62 -8.85 -3.19 9.46
N GLU A 63 -10.06 -3.15 8.92
CA GLU A 63 -11.02 -4.27 8.89
C GLU A 63 -10.87 -5.17 7.65
#